data_AF-A0A7S1RC91-F1
#
_entry.id   AF-A0A7S1RC91-F1
#
_cell.length_a   1.000
_cell.length_b   1.000
_cell.length_c   1.000
_cell.angle_alpha   90.00
_cell.angle_beta   90.00
_cell.angle_gamma   90.00
#
_symmetry.space_group_name_H-M   'P 1'
#
loop_
_entity.id
_entity.type
_entity.pdbx_description
1 polymer ?
#
loop_
_entity_poly.entity_id
_entity_poly.type
_entity_poly.pdbx_seq_one_letter_code
_entity_poly.pdbx_strand_id
1 'polypeptide(L)'
;GGGELVQTDGNTRFAVRWQGGTPSSGVHGVRVTTQPVFDKVPNRSELQGRLHVGALPTRTACSSCGGEVKAYHGAHPFSTETVFELDGQFLLNAESLISTADGKHSFRNPPIFMRHWKEVGSKRAALDEVESLLDHLFHHSNTPVFIGKRLIQRFVTSNPSPAYMQAVGEAFKTGQYAGKVHSGKYGDLGATIAAVLLHPEALGQTPAGNSTERGALREPLLKFIHVMRSMEYMDRHRGKVVFR
;
A
#
# COMPACT_ATOMS: atom_id res chain seq x y z
N GLY A 1 9.86 -4.05 -21.99
CA GLY A 1 8.81 -4.93 -22.54
C GLY A 1 8.17 -5.66 -21.39
N GLY A 2 6.84 -5.61 -21.27
CA GLY A 2 6.13 -6.49 -20.34
C GLY A 2 6.02 -7.88 -20.95
N GLY A 3 6.09 -8.91 -20.11
CA GLY A 3 5.78 -10.29 -20.49
C GLY A 3 5.08 -10.98 -19.33
N GLU A 4 4.13 -11.85 -19.64
CA GLU A 4 3.44 -12.66 -18.63
C GLU A 4 4.19 -13.97 -18.41
N LEU A 5 4.35 -14.33 -17.13
CA LEU A 5 4.81 -15.63 -16.70
C LEU A 5 3.63 -16.42 -16.14
N VAL A 6 3.63 -17.72 -16.40
CA VAL A 6 2.66 -18.67 -15.83
C VAL A 6 3.45 -19.67 -15.00
N GLN A 7 3.06 -19.84 -13.74
CA GLN A 7 3.64 -20.88 -12.90
C GLN A 7 3.28 -22.26 -13.44
N THR A 8 4.06 -23.29 -13.09
CA THR A 8 3.90 -24.67 -13.61
C THR A 8 2.55 -25.31 -13.29
N ASP A 9 1.77 -24.71 -12.38
CA ASP A 9 0.41 -25.09 -12.03
C ASP A 9 -0.65 -24.53 -12.99
N GLY A 10 -0.27 -23.66 -13.93
CA GLY A 10 -1.12 -23.13 -15.02
C GLY A 10 -2.13 -22.05 -14.63
N ASN A 11 -2.36 -21.86 -13.33
CA ASN A 11 -3.41 -20.98 -12.81
C ASN A 11 -2.90 -19.58 -12.45
N THR A 12 -1.61 -19.45 -12.14
CA THR A 12 -1.08 -18.21 -11.61
C THR A 12 -0.29 -17.47 -12.69
N ARG A 13 -0.88 -16.37 -13.18
CA ARG A 13 -0.28 -15.50 -14.20
C ARG A 13 0.15 -14.18 -13.58
N PHE A 14 1.33 -13.70 -13.95
CA PHE A 14 1.81 -12.40 -13.48
C PHE A 14 2.68 -11.71 -14.53
N ALA A 15 2.55 -10.39 -14.59
CA ALA A 15 3.34 -9.56 -15.48
C ALA A 15 4.70 -9.24 -14.86
N VAL A 16 5.78 -9.54 -15.57
CA VAL A 16 7.13 -9.15 -15.20
C VAL A 16 7.71 -8.16 -16.20
N ARG A 17 8.59 -7.29 -15.69
CA ARG A 17 9.40 -6.41 -16.54
C ARG A 17 10.72 -7.09 -16.86
N TRP A 18 10.86 -7.51 -18.10
CA TRP A 18 12.10 -8.11 -18.60
C TRP A 18 13.14 -7.05 -18.93
N GLN A 19 14.36 -7.28 -18.46
CA GLN A 19 15.60 -6.71 -18.97
C GLN A 19 16.08 -7.60 -20.13
N GLY A 20 16.52 -6.98 -21.23
CA GLY A 20 16.89 -7.70 -22.46
C GLY A 20 15.72 -8.04 -23.39
N GLY A 21 14.53 -7.48 -23.16
CA GLY A 21 13.32 -7.73 -23.97
C GLY A 21 12.56 -8.97 -23.50
N THR A 22 11.32 -9.14 -23.97
CA THR A 22 10.47 -10.28 -23.60
C THR A 22 10.90 -11.52 -24.40
N PRO A 23 11.16 -12.68 -23.74
CA PRO A 23 11.50 -13.91 -24.44
C PRO A 23 10.32 -14.40 -25.31
N SER A 24 10.60 -15.27 -26.28
CA SER A 24 9.56 -15.91 -27.09
C SER A 24 8.62 -16.75 -26.22
N SER A 25 7.35 -16.87 -26.60
CA SER A 25 6.38 -17.70 -25.87
C SER A 25 6.84 -19.17 -25.83
N GLY A 26 6.90 -19.77 -24.64
CA GLY A 26 7.34 -21.14 -24.45
C GLY A 26 7.79 -21.45 -23.03
N VAL A 27 8.18 -22.71 -22.80
CA VAL A 27 8.79 -23.15 -21.54
C VAL A 27 10.29 -22.89 -21.62
N HIS A 28 10.80 -22.05 -20.72
CA HIS A 28 12.21 -21.70 -20.64
C HIS A 28 12.83 -22.31 -19.40
N GLY A 29 14.04 -22.87 -19.54
CA GLY A 29 14.88 -23.17 -18.39
C GLY A 29 15.32 -21.87 -17.74
N VAL A 30 15.22 -21.78 -16.42
CA VAL A 30 15.49 -20.56 -15.67
C VAL A 30 16.55 -20.82 -14.62
N ARG A 31 17.51 -19.90 -14.48
CA ARG A 31 18.49 -19.88 -13.40
C ARG A 31 18.20 -18.71 -12.48
N VAL A 32 18.13 -18.98 -11.18
CA VAL A 32 18.04 -17.95 -10.14
C VAL A 32 19.45 -17.73 -9.59
N THR A 33 19.92 -16.49 -9.66
CA THR A 33 21.22 -16.09 -9.11
C THR A 33 20.99 -14.96 -8.12
N THR A 34 21.54 -15.08 -6.92
CA THR A 34 21.54 -14.01 -5.92
C THR A 34 22.88 -13.28 -5.97
N GLN A 35 22.84 -11.95 -6.09
CA GLN A 35 24.04 -11.11 -6.17
C GLN A 35 23.89 -9.87 -5.27
N PRO A 36 24.99 -9.25 -4.81
CA PRO A 36 24.92 -8.03 -4.02
C PRO A 36 24.45 -6.84 -4.87
N VAL A 37 23.72 -5.92 -4.26
CA VAL A 37 23.15 -4.73 -4.95
C VAL A 37 24.13 -3.56 -4.93
N PHE A 38 24.82 -3.40 -3.80
CA PHE A 38 25.74 -2.32 -3.53
C PHE A 38 27.09 -2.84 -3.09
N ASP A 39 28.15 -2.22 -3.62
CA ASP A 39 29.56 -2.47 -3.24
C ASP A 39 30.11 -1.40 -2.27
N LYS A 40 29.24 -0.47 -1.84
CA LYS A 40 29.54 0.62 -0.90
C LYS A 40 28.30 0.98 -0.08
N VAL A 41 28.45 1.78 0.97
CA VAL A 41 27.29 2.30 1.72
C VAL A 41 26.49 3.26 0.81
N PRO A 42 25.23 2.95 0.50
CA PRO A 42 24.39 3.78 -0.38
C PRO A 42 23.75 4.96 0.36
N ASN A 43 23.25 5.93 -0.41
CA ASN A 43 22.43 7.01 0.12
C ASN A 43 20.98 6.53 0.37
N ARG A 44 20.23 7.27 1.22
CA ARG A 44 18.83 6.96 1.57
C ARG A 44 17.95 6.66 0.34
N SER A 45 18.00 7.53 -0.67
CA SER A 45 17.18 7.40 -1.89
C SER A 45 17.59 6.20 -2.76
N GLU A 46 18.90 5.92 -2.86
CA GLU A 46 19.42 4.78 -3.62
C GLU A 46 19.03 3.46 -2.95
N LEU A 47 19.15 3.39 -1.63
CA LEU A 47 18.79 2.24 -0.83
C LEU A 47 17.29 1.93 -0.95
N GLN A 48 16.41 2.91 -0.72
CA GLN A 48 14.97 2.72 -0.86
C GLN A 48 14.52 2.37 -2.29
N GLY A 49 15.24 2.86 -3.30
CA GLY A 49 14.90 2.62 -4.70
C GLY A 49 15.37 1.26 -5.25
N ARG A 50 16.36 0.61 -4.62
CA ARG A 50 16.95 -0.63 -5.13
C ARG A 50 16.84 -1.83 -4.19
N LEU A 51 16.83 -1.60 -2.88
CA LEU A 51 16.70 -2.64 -1.87
C LEU A 51 15.26 -2.75 -1.38
N HIS A 52 14.69 -3.92 -1.58
CA HIS A 52 13.33 -4.25 -1.16
C HIS A 52 13.25 -5.53 -0.33
N VAL A 53 14.39 -6.20 -0.09
CA VAL A 53 14.46 -7.44 0.68
C VAL A 53 14.74 -7.08 2.13
N GLY A 54 13.79 -7.37 3.02
CA GLY A 54 13.97 -7.21 4.46
C GLY A 54 15.01 -8.17 5.05
N ALA A 55 15.70 -7.74 6.10
CA ALA A 55 16.63 -8.55 6.88
C ALA A 55 16.23 -8.53 8.36
N LEU A 56 16.74 -9.51 9.12
CA LEU A 56 16.60 -9.50 10.57
C LEU A 56 17.55 -8.45 11.18
N PRO A 57 17.19 -7.84 12.33
CA PRO A 57 18.11 -7.07 13.13
C PRO A 57 19.33 -7.92 13.46
N THR A 58 20.50 -7.46 13.05
CA THR A 58 21.72 -8.24 13.22
C THR A 58 22.32 -8.06 14.60
N ARG A 59 22.98 -9.11 15.09
CA ARG A 59 23.76 -9.10 16.33
C ARG A 59 25.22 -8.70 16.12
N THR A 60 25.67 -8.60 14.86
CA THR A 60 27.03 -8.14 14.55
C THR A 60 27.20 -6.68 14.92
N ALA A 61 28.38 -6.33 15.41
CA ALA A 61 28.75 -4.95 15.63
C ALA A 61 28.63 -4.15 14.32
N CYS A 62 28.16 -2.92 14.43
CA CYS A 62 27.98 -2.05 13.28
C CYS A 62 29.36 -1.74 12.65
N SER A 63 29.48 -1.99 11.33
CA SER A 63 30.75 -1.86 10.61
C SER A 63 30.94 -0.45 10.08
N SER A 64 29.87 0.14 9.53
CA SER A 64 29.87 1.53 9.02
C SER A 64 28.65 2.27 9.56
N CYS A 65 28.84 3.14 10.55
CA CYS A 65 27.76 3.75 11.34
C CYS A 65 27.76 5.28 11.31
N GLY A 66 28.65 5.91 10.54
CA GLY A 66 28.87 7.35 10.54
C GLY A 66 27.84 8.17 9.76
N GLY A 67 26.84 7.53 9.14
CA GLY A 67 25.85 8.18 8.28
C GLY A 67 24.42 7.75 8.56
N GLU A 68 23.48 8.27 7.76
CA GLU A 68 22.05 7.95 7.85
C GLU A 68 21.75 6.46 7.59
N VAL A 69 22.54 5.85 6.70
CA VAL A 69 22.49 4.40 6.44
C VAL A 69 23.63 3.74 7.21
N LYS A 70 23.27 2.81 8.08
CA LYS A 70 24.26 1.98 8.78
C LYS A 70 24.44 0.67 8.03
N ALA A 71 25.68 0.21 7.93
CA ALA A 71 25.99 -1.08 7.32
C ALA A 71 26.57 -2.04 8.35
N TYR A 72 26.10 -3.27 8.28
CA TYR A 72 26.52 -4.38 9.10
C TYR A 72 26.98 -5.51 8.19
N HIS A 73 28.26 -5.86 8.24
CA HIS A 73 28.81 -6.97 7.49
C HIS A 73 29.66 -7.88 8.36
N GLY A 74 29.74 -9.15 7.96
CA GLY A 74 30.65 -10.12 8.54
C GLY A 74 32.04 -10.02 7.91
N ALA A 75 32.61 -11.19 7.60
CA ALA A 75 33.97 -11.32 7.05
C ALA A 75 34.14 -10.68 5.66
N HIS A 76 33.07 -10.61 4.86
CA HIS A 76 33.11 -10.07 3.50
C HIS A 76 32.25 -8.80 3.43
N PRO A 77 32.88 -7.60 3.33
CA PRO A 77 32.15 -6.35 3.24
C PRO A 77 31.33 -6.31 1.94
N PHE A 78 30.11 -5.77 2.03
CA PHE A 78 29.19 -5.59 0.90
C PHE A 78 28.83 -6.87 0.14
N SER A 79 28.95 -8.03 0.79
CA SER A 79 28.43 -9.32 0.30
C SER A 79 26.89 -9.38 0.36
N THR A 80 26.32 -10.47 -0.17
CA THR A 80 24.88 -10.77 -0.11
C THR A 80 24.32 -10.91 1.31
N GLU A 81 25.20 -11.09 2.30
CA GLU A 81 24.85 -11.18 3.73
C GLU A 81 24.92 -9.82 4.43
N THR A 82 25.36 -8.77 3.74
CA THR A 82 25.46 -7.43 4.33
C THR A 82 24.06 -6.89 4.58
N VAL A 83 23.84 -6.37 5.77
CA VAL A 83 22.57 -5.76 6.17
C VAL A 83 22.75 -4.25 6.28
N PHE A 84 21.85 -3.50 5.65
CA PHE A 84 21.75 -2.05 5.81
C PHE A 84 20.59 -1.70 6.73
N GLU A 85 20.79 -0.74 7.62
CA GLU A 85 19.75 -0.17 8.47
C GLU A 85 19.45 1.27 8.05
N LEU A 86 18.17 1.58 7.90
CA LEU A 86 17.65 2.92 7.70
C LEU A 86 16.45 3.13 8.62
N ASP A 87 16.54 4.07 9.56
CA ASP A 87 15.45 4.43 10.49
C ASP A 87 14.81 3.22 11.21
N GLY A 88 15.61 2.20 11.56
CA GLY A 88 15.14 0.97 12.22
C GLY A 88 14.60 -0.11 11.29
N GLN A 89 14.58 0.12 9.97
CA GLN A 89 14.32 -0.91 8.96
C GLN A 89 15.64 -1.57 8.54
N PHE A 90 15.68 -2.90 8.53
CA PHE A 90 16.84 -3.69 8.12
C PHE A 90 16.59 -4.29 6.74
N LEU A 91 17.52 -4.06 5.81
CA LEU A 91 17.44 -4.49 4.41
C LEU A 91 18.67 -5.32 4.06
N LEU A 92 18.48 -6.45 3.39
CA LEU A 92 19.54 -7.34 2.98
C LEU A 92 20.12 -6.88 1.64
N ASN A 93 21.45 -6.74 1.55
CA ASN A 93 22.18 -6.38 0.34
C ASN A 93 22.18 -7.50 -0.72
N ALA A 94 21.00 -7.98 -1.12
CA ALA A 94 20.83 -9.07 -2.05
C ALA A 94 19.72 -8.74 -3.05
N GLU A 95 20.00 -8.93 -4.34
CA GLU A 95 19.00 -9.03 -5.38
C GLU A 95 19.01 -10.44 -5.96
N SER A 96 17.83 -11.04 -6.06
CA SER A 96 17.65 -12.28 -6.81
C SER A 96 17.32 -11.93 -8.26
N LEU A 97 18.24 -12.24 -9.17
CA LEU A 97 18.03 -12.09 -10.60
C LEU A 97 17.61 -13.44 -11.18
N ILE A 98 16.52 -13.43 -11.92
CA ILE A 98 16.07 -14.57 -12.69
C ILE A 98 16.52 -14.37 -14.11
N SER A 99 17.38 -15.26 -14.61
CA SER A 99 17.84 -15.25 -16.00
C SER A 99 17.36 -16.49 -16.74
N THR A 100 16.93 -16.34 -17.99
CA THR A 100 16.75 -17.46 -18.92
C THR A 100 18.08 -18.21 -19.08
N ALA A 101 18.04 -19.52 -19.38
CA ALA A 101 19.24 -20.35 -19.58
C ALA A 101 20.24 -19.74 -20.59
N ASP A 102 19.74 -19.00 -21.57
CA ASP A 102 20.54 -18.31 -22.58
C ASP A 102 21.19 -17.00 -22.10
N GLY A 103 20.87 -16.53 -20.88
CA GLY A 103 21.38 -15.29 -20.28
C GLY A 103 20.89 -13.98 -20.91
N LYS A 104 20.13 -14.05 -22.00
CA LYS A 104 19.68 -12.88 -22.78
C LYS A 104 18.55 -12.08 -22.13
N HIS A 105 17.73 -12.75 -21.31
CA HIS A 105 16.56 -12.16 -20.68
C HIS A 105 16.65 -12.36 -19.18
N SER A 106 16.40 -11.30 -18.43
CA SER A 106 16.33 -11.39 -16.98
C SER A 106 15.25 -10.51 -16.38
N PHE A 107 14.76 -10.86 -15.20
CA PHE A 107 13.92 -9.98 -14.40
C PHE A 107 14.30 -10.09 -12.92
N ARG A 108 13.94 -9.06 -12.16
CA ARG A 108 14.27 -8.94 -10.74
C ARG A 108 13.21 -9.61 -9.88
N ASN A 109 13.69 -10.35 -8.89
CA ASN A 109 12.97 -11.06 -7.85
C ASN A 109 11.92 -12.03 -8.40
N PRO A 110 12.03 -13.35 -8.16
CA PRO A 110 10.85 -14.20 -8.35
C PRO A 110 9.69 -13.56 -7.59
N PRO A 111 8.47 -13.52 -8.13
CA PRO A 111 7.31 -13.43 -7.27
C PRO A 111 7.34 -14.70 -6.41
N ILE A 112 7.83 -14.55 -5.18
CA ILE A 112 7.85 -15.63 -4.21
C ILE A 112 6.40 -15.79 -3.75
N PHE A 113 5.86 -16.99 -3.90
CA PHE A 113 4.72 -17.41 -3.08
C PHE A 113 5.29 -17.97 -1.78
N MET A 114 4.66 -17.59 -0.67
CA MET A 114 4.87 -18.09 0.69
C MET A 114 5.77 -19.32 0.75
N ARG A 115 6.97 -19.15 1.32
CA ARG A 115 7.91 -20.24 1.59
C ARG A 115 7.18 -21.41 2.24
N HIS A 116 7.55 -22.63 1.91
CA HIS A 116 6.87 -23.82 2.41
C HIS A 116 6.76 -23.77 3.95
N TRP A 117 5.58 -24.04 4.50
CA TRP A 117 5.27 -23.82 5.93
C TRP A 117 6.17 -24.57 6.92
N LYS A 118 6.87 -25.63 6.48
CA LYS A 118 7.86 -26.38 7.29
C LYS A 118 9.23 -25.71 7.35
N GLU A 119 9.50 -24.69 6.54
CA GLU A 119 10.76 -23.95 6.57
C GLU A 119 10.79 -23.01 7.78
N VAL A 120 11.94 -22.99 8.47
CA VAL A 120 12.18 -22.10 9.61
C VAL A 120 12.02 -20.65 9.15
N GLY A 121 11.11 -19.91 9.79
CA GLY A 121 10.83 -18.51 9.45
C GLY A 121 9.72 -18.27 8.41
N SER A 122 9.12 -19.31 7.83
CA SER A 122 8.04 -19.19 6.82
C SER A 122 6.85 -18.35 7.32
N LYS A 123 6.37 -18.57 8.55
CA LYS A 123 5.24 -17.81 9.12
C LYS A 123 5.53 -16.31 9.23
N ARG A 124 6.76 -15.94 9.59
CA ARG A 124 7.14 -14.52 9.72
C ARG A 124 7.32 -13.89 8.34
N ALA A 125 7.97 -14.60 7.41
CA ALA A 125 8.09 -14.15 6.02
C ALA A 125 6.71 -13.89 5.37
N ALA A 126 5.73 -14.75 5.62
CA ALA A 126 4.36 -14.54 5.14
C ALA A 126 3.70 -13.28 5.76
N LEU A 127 3.95 -12.99 7.03
CA LEU A 127 3.45 -11.76 7.67
C LEU A 127 4.14 -10.51 7.10
N ASP A 128 5.45 -10.56 6.92
CA ASP A 128 6.24 -9.46 6.36
C ASP A 128 5.80 -9.16 4.90
N GLU A 129 5.49 -10.21 4.10
CA GLU A 129 4.93 -10.07 2.76
C GLU A 129 3.55 -9.40 2.77
N VAL A 130 2.67 -9.79 3.69
CA VAL A 130 1.35 -9.18 3.86
C VAL A 130 1.47 -7.71 4.28
N GLU A 131 2.34 -7.41 5.23
CA GLU A 131 2.60 -6.04 5.68
C GLU A 131 3.15 -5.18 4.56
N SER A 132 4.11 -5.69 3.78
CA SER A 132 4.64 -4.99 2.60
C SER A 132 3.57 -4.73 1.54
N LEU A 133 2.67 -5.68 1.30
CA LEU A 133 1.55 -5.50 0.37
C LEU A 133 0.58 -4.42 0.87
N LEU A 134 0.24 -4.46 2.16
CA LEU A 134 -0.64 -3.47 2.78
C LEU A 134 -0.03 -2.07 2.72
N ASP A 135 1.26 -1.93 3.01
CA ASP A 135 1.99 -0.67 2.89
C ASP A 135 1.98 -0.15 1.45
N HIS A 136 2.16 -1.04 0.47
CA HIS A 136 2.09 -0.67 -0.93
C HIS A 136 0.71 -0.16 -1.34
N LEU A 137 -0.35 -0.87 -0.93
CA LEU A 137 -1.74 -0.46 -1.19
C LEU A 137 -2.09 0.84 -0.46
N PHE A 138 -1.60 1.03 0.75
CA PHE A 138 -1.84 2.23 1.55
C PHE A 138 -1.22 3.47 0.90
N HIS A 139 0.02 3.38 0.43
CA HIS A 139 0.72 4.48 -0.24
C HIS A 139 0.34 4.66 -1.72
N HIS A 140 -0.57 3.83 -2.25
CA HIS A 140 -1.01 3.93 -3.63
C HIS A 140 -1.71 5.28 -3.90
N SER A 141 -1.45 5.89 -5.06
CA SER A 141 -1.95 7.22 -5.42
C SER A 141 -3.47 7.35 -5.41
N ASN A 142 -4.18 6.25 -5.69
CA ASN A 142 -5.65 6.19 -5.69
C ASN A 142 -6.27 6.07 -4.28
N THR A 143 -5.53 5.61 -3.28
CA THR A 143 -6.07 5.32 -1.93
C THR A 143 -6.70 6.55 -1.27
N PRO A 144 -6.06 7.74 -1.28
CA PRO A 144 -6.65 8.97 -0.74
C PRO A 144 -7.98 9.34 -1.40
N VAL A 145 -8.08 9.17 -2.72
CA VAL A 145 -9.28 9.53 -3.50
C VAL A 145 -10.42 8.55 -3.22
N PHE A 146 -10.14 7.24 -3.19
CA PHE A 146 -11.15 6.22 -2.90
C PHE A 146 -11.71 6.34 -1.48
N ILE A 147 -10.85 6.54 -0.48
CA ILE A 147 -11.26 6.73 0.91
C ILE A 147 -12.03 8.05 1.04
N GLY A 148 -11.49 9.15 0.51
CA GLY A 148 -12.12 10.47 0.53
C GLY A 148 -13.52 10.45 -0.06
N LYS A 149 -13.70 9.86 -1.26
CA LYS A 149 -15.01 9.75 -1.91
C LYS A 149 -16.04 9.01 -1.05
N ARG A 150 -15.66 7.86 -0.45
CA ARG A 150 -16.57 7.09 0.41
C ARG A 150 -16.96 7.87 1.66
N LEU A 151 -16.02 8.57 2.27
CA LEU A 151 -16.29 9.40 3.44
C LEU A 151 -17.25 10.55 3.09
N ILE A 152 -17.00 11.26 1.99
CA ILE A 152 -17.88 12.35 1.54
C ILE A 152 -19.30 11.83 1.26
N GLN A 153 -19.42 10.69 0.58
CA GLN A 153 -20.71 10.06 0.28
C GLN A 153 -21.47 9.62 1.52
N ARG A 154 -20.75 9.21 2.58
CA ARG A 154 -21.37 8.81 3.84
C ARG A 154 -21.83 9.99 4.68
N PHE A 155 -21.09 11.11 4.66
CA PHE A 155 -21.30 12.21 5.60
C PHE A 155 -21.99 13.44 5.01
N VAL A 156 -21.85 13.71 3.70
CA VAL A 156 -22.18 15.02 3.14
C VAL A 156 -23.05 14.93 1.89
N THR A 157 -22.50 14.39 0.79
CA THR A 157 -23.12 14.50 -0.54
C THR A 157 -22.84 13.27 -1.40
N SER A 158 -23.85 12.84 -2.16
CA SER A 158 -23.74 11.69 -3.07
C SER A 158 -22.85 11.97 -4.29
N ASN A 159 -22.75 13.25 -4.69
CA ASN A 159 -22.02 13.70 -5.88
C ASN A 159 -21.04 14.83 -5.52
N PRO A 160 -19.85 14.50 -4.99
CA PRO A 160 -18.85 15.51 -4.67
C PRO A 160 -18.20 16.08 -5.92
N SER A 161 -17.89 17.39 -5.90
CA SER A 161 -17.12 18.00 -6.98
C SER A 161 -15.67 17.48 -7.05
N PRO A 162 -14.99 17.58 -8.21
CA PRO A 162 -13.58 17.22 -8.34
C PRO A 162 -12.66 18.02 -7.41
N ALA A 163 -12.93 19.32 -7.20
CA ALA A 163 -12.14 20.18 -6.32
C ALA A 163 -12.22 19.72 -4.86
N TYR A 164 -13.41 19.31 -4.44
CA TYR A 164 -13.61 18.79 -3.09
C TYR A 164 -12.90 17.44 -2.87
N MET A 165 -12.94 16.54 -3.86
CA MET A 165 -12.17 15.30 -3.81
C MET A 165 -10.66 15.55 -3.75
N GLN A 166 -10.15 16.57 -4.44
CA GLN A 166 -8.73 16.96 -4.38
C GLN A 166 -8.35 17.46 -2.98
N ALA A 167 -9.12 18.38 -2.40
CA ALA A 167 -8.85 18.92 -1.07
C ALA A 167 -8.82 17.84 0.02
N VAL A 168 -9.74 16.89 -0.02
CA VAL A 168 -9.76 15.75 0.94
C VAL A 168 -8.57 14.82 0.71
N GLY A 169 -8.20 14.56 -0.55
CA GLY A 169 -7.01 13.77 -0.88
C GLY A 169 -5.72 14.41 -0.41
N GLU A 170 -5.60 15.74 -0.51
CA GLU A 170 -4.45 16.50 -0.01
C GLU A 170 -4.39 16.48 1.53
N ALA A 171 -5.52 16.65 2.20
CA ALA A 171 -5.60 16.56 3.66
C ALA A 171 -5.18 15.17 4.18
N PHE A 172 -5.58 14.10 3.48
CA PHE A 172 -5.14 12.73 3.79
C PHE A 172 -3.63 12.55 3.62
N LYS A 173 -3.03 13.12 2.56
CA LYS A 173 -1.59 13.00 2.30
C LYS A 173 -0.72 13.80 3.26
N THR A 174 -1.16 15.01 3.59
CA THR A 174 -0.37 15.99 4.36
C THR A 174 -0.64 15.93 5.86
N GLY A 175 -1.80 15.41 6.27
CA GLY A 175 -2.24 15.40 7.67
C GLY A 175 -2.58 16.79 8.20
N GLN A 176 -2.96 17.71 7.31
CA GLN A 176 -3.28 19.09 7.65
C GLN A 176 -4.51 19.55 6.86
N TYR A 177 -5.32 20.40 7.48
CA TYR A 177 -6.45 21.03 6.80
C TYR A 177 -6.70 22.43 7.37
N ALA A 178 -6.94 23.41 6.49
CA ALA A 178 -7.28 24.79 6.85
C ALA A 178 -6.32 25.42 7.89
N GLY A 179 -5.01 25.18 7.76
CA GLY A 179 -3.98 25.72 8.66
C GLY A 179 -3.86 25.01 10.02
N LYS A 180 -4.65 23.95 10.26
CA LYS A 180 -4.54 23.10 11.45
C LYS A 180 -3.77 21.83 11.10
N VAL A 181 -2.64 21.62 11.79
CA VAL A 181 -1.88 20.38 11.74
C VAL A 181 -2.53 19.37 12.70
N HIS A 182 -2.89 18.20 12.20
CA HIS A 182 -3.36 17.09 13.02
C HIS A 182 -2.14 16.24 13.44
N SER A 183 -1.96 15.05 12.88
CA SER A 183 -0.76 14.23 13.06
C SER A 183 0.39 14.63 12.13
N GLY A 184 0.09 15.31 11.02
CA GLY A 184 1.09 15.68 10.00
C GLY A 184 1.70 14.48 9.24
N LYS A 185 1.08 13.31 9.34
CA LYS A 185 1.51 12.08 8.65
C LYS A 185 0.56 11.73 7.51
N TYR A 186 1.07 10.95 6.56
CA TYR A 186 0.24 10.36 5.51
C TYR A 186 -0.82 9.43 6.10
N GLY A 187 -2.05 9.56 5.62
CA GLY A 187 -3.20 8.78 6.04
C GLY A 187 -3.86 9.23 7.34
N ASP A 188 -3.72 10.51 7.67
CA ASP A 188 -4.38 11.09 8.84
C ASP A 188 -5.90 11.22 8.63
N LEU A 189 -6.67 10.39 9.32
CA LEU A 189 -8.12 10.45 9.29
C LEU A 189 -8.68 11.70 9.97
N GLY A 190 -8.00 12.29 10.95
CA GLY A 190 -8.43 13.51 11.62
C GLY A 190 -8.45 14.70 10.65
N ALA A 191 -7.36 14.88 9.91
CA ALA A 191 -7.29 15.90 8.85
C ALA A 191 -8.28 15.62 7.72
N THR A 192 -8.42 14.35 7.33
CA THR A 192 -9.34 13.94 6.27
C THR A 192 -10.79 14.21 6.65
N ILE A 193 -11.21 13.87 7.86
CA ILE A 193 -12.58 14.12 8.34
C ILE A 193 -12.83 15.62 8.50
N ALA A 194 -11.85 16.38 8.99
CA ALA A 194 -11.95 17.84 9.04
C ALA A 194 -12.18 18.42 7.64
N ALA A 195 -11.42 17.96 6.65
CA ALA A 195 -11.62 18.35 5.25
C ALA A 195 -13.02 17.98 4.74
N VAL A 196 -13.51 16.78 5.07
CA VAL A 196 -14.86 16.34 4.68
C VAL A 196 -15.97 17.19 5.33
N LEU A 197 -15.82 17.61 6.58
CA LEU A 197 -16.92 18.32 7.25
C LEU A 197 -16.86 19.85 7.06
N LEU A 198 -15.68 20.41 6.85
CA LEU A 198 -15.44 21.85 6.85
C LEU A 198 -15.21 22.44 5.45
N HIS A 199 -15.20 21.62 4.40
CA HIS A 199 -15.06 22.13 3.04
C HIS A 199 -16.21 23.09 2.68
N PRO A 200 -15.96 24.18 1.93
CA PRO A 200 -17.01 25.14 1.54
C PRO A 200 -18.22 24.49 0.85
N GLU A 201 -18.00 23.41 0.11
CA GLU A 201 -19.06 22.62 -0.51
C GLU A 201 -19.92 21.87 0.52
N ALA A 202 -19.31 21.35 1.59
CA ALA A 202 -20.02 20.70 2.68
C ALA A 202 -20.84 21.70 3.51
N LEU A 203 -20.34 22.92 3.66
CA LEU A 203 -21.01 24.02 4.37
C LEU A 203 -22.07 24.74 3.52
N GLY A 204 -22.27 24.36 2.26
CA GLY A 204 -23.24 24.99 1.36
C GLY A 204 -22.84 26.38 0.87
N GLN A 205 -21.56 26.75 1.00
CA GLN A 205 -21.03 28.09 0.67
C GLN A 205 -20.57 28.22 -0.78
N THR A 206 -20.68 27.17 -1.61
CA THR A 206 -20.33 27.25 -3.03
C THR A 206 -21.38 28.04 -3.84
N PRO A 207 -20.96 29.07 -4.59
CA PRO A 207 -21.82 29.72 -5.58
C PRO A 207 -21.81 28.88 -6.87
N ALA A 208 -22.97 28.73 -7.50
CA ALA A 208 -23.20 27.98 -8.75
C ALA A 208 -23.35 26.45 -8.61
N GLY A 209 -24.61 26.02 -8.53
CA GLY A 209 -25.04 24.63 -8.66
C GLY A 209 -26.44 24.50 -8.09
N ASN A 210 -27.42 24.22 -8.94
CA ASN A 210 -28.85 24.18 -8.62
C ASN A 210 -29.11 23.52 -7.25
N SER A 211 -29.87 24.22 -6.40
CA SER A 211 -30.23 23.78 -5.04
C SER A 211 -30.91 22.41 -4.97
N THR A 212 -31.36 21.86 -6.11
CA THR A 212 -31.99 20.55 -6.25
C THR A 212 -31.04 19.36 -6.16
N GLU A 213 -29.72 19.54 -6.31
CA GLU A 213 -28.72 18.45 -6.27
C GLU A 213 -27.89 18.42 -4.98
N ARG A 214 -28.21 19.28 -4.01
CA ARG A 214 -27.43 19.42 -2.77
C ARG A 214 -27.87 18.43 -1.69
N GLY A 215 -26.89 17.74 -1.13
CA GLY A 215 -27.03 16.84 0.02
C GLY A 215 -27.06 15.36 -0.34
N ALA A 216 -27.26 14.51 0.66
CA ALA A 216 -27.42 13.08 0.49
C ALA A 216 -28.90 12.70 0.49
N LEU A 217 -29.35 12.01 -0.57
CA LEU A 217 -30.66 11.37 -0.56
C LEU A 217 -30.67 10.30 0.52
N ARG A 218 -31.69 10.32 1.39
CA ARG A 218 -31.84 9.32 2.44
C ARG A 218 -32.00 7.92 1.82
N GLU A 219 -31.18 6.99 2.26
CA GLU A 219 -31.19 5.60 1.77
C GLU A 219 -32.59 4.99 1.92
N PRO A 220 -33.09 4.20 0.94
CA PRO A 220 -34.45 3.63 0.99
C PRO A 220 -34.72 2.81 2.26
N LEU A 221 -33.72 2.05 2.72
CA LEU A 221 -33.83 1.27 3.95
C LEU A 221 -34.00 2.18 5.18
N LEU A 222 -33.28 3.30 5.25
CA LEU A 222 -33.44 4.29 6.31
C LEU A 222 -34.82 4.94 6.28
N LYS A 223 -35.41 5.17 5.10
CA LYS A 223 -36.80 5.66 4.98
C LYS A 223 -37.79 4.64 5.55
N PHE A 224 -37.65 3.37 5.18
CA PHE A 224 -38.49 2.29 5.69
C PHE A 224 -38.38 2.13 7.21
N ILE A 225 -37.15 2.11 7.74
CA ILE A 225 -36.89 2.07 9.19
C ILE A 225 -37.55 3.27 9.88
N HIS A 226 -37.48 4.46 9.29
CA HIS A 226 -38.11 5.63 9.89
C HIS A 226 -39.63 5.51 9.99
N VAL A 227 -40.27 4.99 8.93
CA VAL A 227 -41.72 4.76 8.91
C VAL A 227 -42.10 3.71 9.95
N MET A 228 -41.39 2.58 10.03
CA MET A 228 -41.63 1.57 11.06
C MET A 228 -41.49 2.14 12.47
N ARG A 229 -40.48 3.00 12.70
CA ARG A 229 -40.29 3.68 13.99
C ARG A 229 -41.39 4.70 14.28
N SER A 230 -41.86 5.46 13.28
CA SER A 230 -42.97 6.42 13.47
C SER A 230 -44.31 5.72 13.72
N MET A 231 -44.47 4.49 13.25
CA MET A 231 -45.65 3.66 13.48
C MET A 231 -45.54 2.78 14.73
N GLU A 232 -44.48 2.95 15.55
CA GLU A 232 -44.22 2.13 16.74
C GLU A 232 -44.27 0.62 16.48
N TYR A 233 -43.78 0.19 15.31
CA TYR A 233 -43.81 -1.22 14.91
C TYR A 233 -43.12 -2.10 15.97
N MET A 234 -43.88 -3.06 16.50
CA MET A 234 -43.39 -4.08 17.42
C MET A 234 -43.34 -5.43 16.70
N ASP A 235 -42.25 -6.16 16.92
CA ASP A 235 -42.18 -7.56 16.53
C ASP A 235 -43.18 -8.41 17.35
N ARG A 236 -43.55 -9.59 16.83
CA ARG A 236 -44.52 -10.52 17.42
C ARG A 236 -44.17 -10.90 18.87
N HIS A 237 -42.89 -10.85 19.24
CA HIS A 237 -42.40 -11.11 20.60
C HIS A 237 -42.33 -9.86 21.50
N ARG A 238 -42.83 -8.70 21.06
CA ARG A 238 -42.72 -7.39 21.73
C ARG A 238 -41.28 -7.00 22.09
N GLY A 239 -40.30 -7.57 21.41
CA GLY A 239 -38.90 -7.19 21.52
C GLY A 239 -38.68 -5.81 20.90
N LYS A 240 -37.79 -5.02 21.50
CA LYS A 240 -37.34 -3.76 20.89
C LYS A 240 -36.64 -4.10 19.58
N VAL A 241 -37.23 -3.69 18.45
CA VAL A 241 -36.64 -3.95 17.13
C VAL A 241 -35.40 -3.06 16.97
N VAL A 242 -34.22 -3.67 17.10
CA VAL A 242 -32.93 -3.01 16.87
C VAL A 242 -32.50 -3.32 15.44
N PHE A 243 -32.73 -2.37 14.54
CA PHE A 243 -32.16 -2.40 13.20
C PHE A 243 -30.67 -2.09 13.32
N ARG A 244 -29.81 -3.09 13.12
CA ARG A 244 -28.35 -2.95 13.02
C ARG A 244 -27.95 -2.68 11.59
#